data_AF-W8Y6S0-F1
#
_entry.id   AF-W8Y6S0-F1
#
_cell.length_a   1.000
_cell.length_b   1.000
_cell.length_c   1.000
_cell.angle_alpha   90.00
_cell.angle_beta   90.00
_cell.angle_gamma   90.00
#
_symmetry.space_group_name_H-M   'P 1'
#
loop_
_entity.id
_entity.type
_entity.pdbx_description
1 polymer ?
#
loop_
_entity_poly.entity_id
_entity_poly.type
_entity_poly.pdbx_seq_one_letter_code
_entity_poly.pdbx_strand_id
1 'polypeptide(L)'
;MEDAKPLFSIIRQFHEQEKLVAAICAGPYALAKAGLFKGISYTATIDYQKFDCFPVENFVYEEVVQHSNIITAQGHAFVPFGIAIASYFGVADEHNTDFYCGKGNVVMEKLLRENV
;
A
#
# COMPACT_ATOMS: atom_id res chain seq x y z
N MET A 1 17.12 3.96 -18.41
CA MET A 1 15.71 3.70 -18.01
C MET A 1 15.00 2.72 -18.94
N GLU A 2 15.58 2.34 -20.10
CA GLU A 2 15.07 1.21 -20.89
C GLU A 2 15.12 -0.13 -20.14
N ASP A 3 16.07 -0.27 -19.21
CA ASP A 3 16.30 -1.49 -18.44
C ASP A 3 15.15 -1.86 -17.48
N ALA A 4 14.26 -0.90 -17.17
CA ALA A 4 13.14 -1.10 -16.26
C ALA A 4 11.82 -1.48 -16.97
N LYS A 5 11.78 -1.51 -18.32
CA LYS A 5 10.57 -1.94 -19.07
C LYS A 5 10.05 -3.31 -18.62
N PRO A 6 10.90 -4.34 -18.38
CA PRO A 6 10.42 -5.64 -17.90
C PRO A 6 9.68 -5.56 -16.56
N LEU A 7 10.13 -4.69 -15.64
CA LEU A 7 9.47 -4.49 -14.35
C LEU A 7 8.05 -3.95 -14.53
N PHE A 8 7.87 -2.95 -15.39
CA PHE A 8 6.54 -2.37 -15.64
C PHE A 8 5.59 -3.36 -16.31
N SER A 9 6.12 -4.22 -17.20
CA SER A 9 5.35 -5.34 -17.77
C SER A 9 4.93 -6.35 -16.71
N ILE A 10 5.81 -6.73 -15.78
CA ILE A 10 5.48 -7.66 -14.68
C ILE A 10 4.42 -7.06 -13.77
N ILE A 11 4.55 -5.78 -13.41
CA ILE A 11 3.56 -5.07 -12.59
C ILE A 11 2.17 -5.12 -13.25
N ARG A 12 2.10 -4.84 -14.56
CA ARG A 12 0.84 -4.88 -15.30
C ARG A 12 0.27 -6.30 -15.36
N GLN A 13 1.09 -7.31 -15.63
CA GLN A 13 0.66 -8.71 -15.65
C GLN A 13 0.13 -9.16 -14.28
N PHE A 14 0.75 -8.72 -13.18
CA PHE A 14 0.24 -9.00 -11.84
C PHE A 14 -1.14 -8.38 -11.64
N HIS A 15 -1.30 -7.12 -12.02
CA HIS A 15 -2.58 -6.45 -11.93
C HIS A 15 -3.67 -7.16 -12.76
N GLU A 16 -3.39 -7.51 -14.02
CA GLU A 16 -4.28 -8.22 -14.94
C GLU A 16 -4.65 -9.64 -14.46
N GLN A 17 -3.77 -10.28 -13.68
CA GLN A 17 -4.02 -11.58 -13.05
C GLN A 17 -4.67 -11.45 -11.67
N GLU A 18 -5.19 -10.27 -11.32
CA GLU A 18 -5.81 -9.98 -10.02
C GLU A 18 -4.89 -10.21 -8.82
N LYS A 19 -3.56 -10.21 -9.03
CA LYS A 19 -2.57 -10.29 -7.96
C LYS A 19 -2.35 -8.91 -7.35
N LEU A 20 -2.05 -8.87 -6.06
CA LEU A 20 -1.77 -7.62 -5.37
C LEU A 20 -0.55 -6.90 -5.96
N VAL A 21 -0.72 -5.62 -6.26
CA VAL A 21 0.37 -4.68 -6.56
C VAL A 21 0.29 -3.56 -5.53
N ALA A 22 1.27 -3.50 -4.64
CA ALA A 22 1.29 -2.54 -3.55
C ALA A 22 2.57 -1.69 -3.57
N ALA A 23 2.46 -0.38 -3.31
CA ALA A 23 3.61 0.51 -3.29
C ALA A 23 3.49 1.65 -2.27
N ILE A 24 4.60 2.02 -1.66
CA ILE A 24 4.66 3.03 -0.60
C ILE A 24 5.72 4.10 -0.93
N CYS A 25 5.51 5.32 -0.44
CA CYS A 25 6.45 6.43 -0.58
C CYS A 25 6.66 6.81 -2.05
N ALA A 26 7.87 6.64 -2.60
CA ALA A 26 8.18 6.85 -4.02
C ALA A 26 7.88 5.63 -4.90
N GLY A 27 7.59 4.46 -4.30
CA GLY A 27 7.26 3.24 -5.01
C GLY A 27 6.12 3.36 -6.04
N PRO A 28 5.04 4.13 -5.80
CA PRO A 28 3.97 4.36 -6.77
C PRO A 28 4.45 4.86 -8.14
N TYR A 29 5.66 5.43 -8.26
CA TYR A 29 6.27 5.75 -9.55
C TYR A 29 6.32 4.55 -10.51
N ALA A 30 6.64 3.35 -10.00
CA ALA A 30 6.68 2.14 -10.82
C ALA A 30 5.29 1.74 -11.33
N LEU A 31 4.25 1.92 -10.50
CA LEU A 31 2.85 1.65 -10.84
C LEU A 31 2.34 2.67 -11.86
N ALA A 32 2.70 3.95 -11.68
CA ALA A 32 2.41 5.02 -12.63
C ALA A 32 3.04 4.75 -14.00
N LYS A 33 4.32 4.38 -14.04
CA LYS A 33 5.01 3.98 -15.28
C LYS A 33 4.43 2.72 -15.92
N ALA A 34 3.89 1.81 -15.11
CA ALA A 34 3.14 0.66 -15.60
C ALA A 34 1.73 1.02 -16.09
N GLY A 35 1.26 2.26 -15.92
CA GLY A 35 0.00 2.79 -16.42
C GLY A 35 -1.22 2.45 -15.57
N LEU A 36 -1.02 2.07 -14.31
CA LEU A 36 -2.08 1.52 -13.46
C LEU A 36 -3.04 2.58 -12.88
N PHE A 37 -2.67 3.88 -12.88
CA PHE A 37 -3.46 4.93 -12.23
C PHE A 37 -4.52 5.61 -13.12
N LYS A 38 -4.77 5.10 -14.33
CA LYS A 38 -5.75 5.72 -15.23
C LYS A 38 -7.17 5.52 -14.67
N GLY A 39 -7.81 6.62 -14.30
CA GLY A 39 -9.18 6.63 -13.78
C GLY A 39 -9.36 6.07 -12.36
N ILE A 40 -8.27 5.86 -11.62
CA ILE A 40 -8.32 5.38 -10.23
C ILE A 40 -7.51 6.31 -9.32
N SER A 41 -7.99 6.50 -8.10
CA SER A 41 -7.29 7.30 -7.09
C SER A 41 -6.03 6.59 -6.57
N TYR A 42 -5.03 7.38 -6.20
CA TYR A 42 -3.79 6.88 -5.58
C TYR A 42 -3.23 7.90 -4.60
N THR A 43 -2.28 7.46 -3.79
CA THR A 43 -1.45 8.33 -2.97
C THR A 43 0.04 8.01 -3.12
N ALA A 44 0.92 8.94 -2.81
CA ALA A 44 2.37 8.78 -2.91
C ALA A 44 3.12 9.86 -2.13
N THR A 45 4.34 9.56 -1.67
CA THR A 45 5.26 10.54 -1.09
C THR A 45 6.41 10.81 -2.07
N ILE A 46 6.08 11.58 -3.09
CA ILE A 46 6.99 12.05 -4.13
C ILE A 46 6.39 13.31 -4.75
N ASP A 47 7.21 14.16 -5.36
CA ASP A 47 6.72 15.29 -6.17
C ASP A 47 6.14 14.78 -7.50
N TYR A 48 4.95 14.15 -7.42
CA TYR A 48 4.30 13.42 -8.52
C TYR A 48 3.98 14.33 -9.71
N GLN A 49 3.81 15.64 -9.48
CA GLN A 49 3.55 16.63 -10.53
C GLN A 49 4.73 16.83 -11.49
N LYS A 50 5.96 16.48 -11.07
CA LYS A 50 7.16 16.55 -11.93
C LYS A 50 7.29 15.39 -12.92
N PHE A 51 6.36 14.42 -12.90
CA PHE A 51 6.45 13.20 -13.69
C PHE A 51 5.23 13.05 -14.60
N ASP A 52 5.48 12.82 -15.88
CA ASP A 52 4.46 12.67 -16.94
C ASP A 52 3.52 11.46 -16.77
N CYS A 53 3.90 10.48 -15.97
CA CYS A 53 3.19 9.22 -15.82
C CYS A 53 2.11 9.23 -14.73
N PHE A 54 2.06 10.27 -13.90
CA PHE A 54 1.06 10.39 -12.85
C PHE A 54 -0.13 11.22 -13.35
N PRO A 55 -1.37 10.69 -13.31
CA PRO A 55 -2.55 11.51 -13.48
C PRO A 55 -2.73 12.37 -12.22
N VAL A 56 -2.47 13.68 -12.34
CA VAL A 56 -2.49 14.61 -11.21
C VAL A 56 -3.89 14.72 -10.60
N GLU A 57 -4.91 14.65 -11.43
CA GLU A 57 -6.33 14.70 -11.06
C GLU A 57 -6.80 13.54 -10.18
N ASN A 58 -6.04 12.44 -10.16
CA ASN A 58 -6.37 11.23 -9.40
C ASN A 58 -5.64 11.15 -8.05
N PHE A 59 -4.73 12.06 -7.75
CA PHE A 59 -4.03 12.07 -6.48
C PHE A 59 -4.99 12.44 -5.33
N VAL A 60 -4.96 11.66 -4.25
CA VAL A 60 -5.61 12.00 -2.98
C VAL A 60 -4.61 11.91 -1.83
N TYR A 61 -4.72 12.84 -0.89
CA TYR A 61 -3.85 12.89 0.29
C TYR A 61 -4.45 12.10 1.44
N GLU A 62 -4.27 10.78 1.40
CA GLU A 62 -4.70 9.81 2.42
C GLU A 62 -3.50 8.92 2.79
N GLU A 63 -3.53 8.31 3.99
CA GLU A 63 -2.45 7.43 4.44
C GLU A 63 -2.25 6.22 3.51
N VAL A 64 -3.36 5.58 3.12
CA VAL A 64 -3.43 4.42 2.24
C VAL A 64 -4.63 4.57 1.32
N VAL A 65 -4.43 4.31 0.03
CA VAL A 65 -5.50 4.28 -0.98
C VAL A 65 -5.50 2.92 -1.64
N GLN A 66 -6.66 2.27 -1.66
CA GLN A 66 -6.86 0.97 -2.30
C GLN A 66 -7.92 1.07 -3.41
N HIS A 67 -7.60 0.48 -4.56
CA HIS A 67 -8.54 0.27 -5.65
C HIS A 67 -8.34 -1.14 -6.22
N SER A 68 -9.34 -2.02 -6.07
CA SER A 68 -9.23 -3.44 -6.43
C SER A 68 -7.97 -4.08 -5.79
N ASN A 69 -7.08 -4.65 -6.59
CA ASN A 69 -5.79 -5.26 -6.24
C ASN A 69 -4.60 -4.28 -6.28
N ILE A 70 -4.85 -2.97 -6.26
CA ILE A 70 -3.81 -1.94 -6.20
C ILE A 70 -3.89 -1.24 -4.84
N ILE A 71 -2.78 -1.21 -4.11
CA ILE A 71 -2.64 -0.47 -2.85
C ILE A 71 -1.50 0.54 -2.97
N THR A 72 -1.75 1.79 -2.62
CA THR A 72 -0.72 2.83 -2.52
C THR A 72 -0.73 3.48 -1.15
N ALA A 73 0.43 3.92 -0.66
CA ALA A 73 0.53 4.53 0.65
C ALA A 73 1.56 5.66 0.74
N GLN A 74 1.31 6.58 1.67
CA GLN A 74 2.27 7.58 2.10
C GLN A 74 3.44 6.92 2.85
N GLY A 75 4.64 7.48 2.77
CA GLY A 75 5.84 6.93 3.40
C GLY A 75 5.77 6.85 4.92
N HIS A 76 5.08 7.80 5.56
CA HIS A 76 4.84 7.77 7.01
C HIS A 76 3.78 6.73 7.42
N ALA A 77 2.96 6.28 6.48
CA ALA A 77 1.85 5.36 6.68
C ALA A 77 2.27 3.88 6.56
N PHE A 78 3.50 3.53 6.94
CA PHE A 78 4.03 2.18 6.78
C PHE A 78 3.28 1.13 7.64
N VAL A 79 2.76 1.52 8.80
CA VAL A 79 1.91 0.66 9.64
C VAL A 79 0.56 0.37 8.95
N PRO A 80 -0.28 1.38 8.63
CA PRO A 80 -1.55 1.13 7.95
C PRO A 80 -1.36 0.49 6.56
N PHE A 81 -0.25 0.75 5.87
CA PHE A 81 0.10 0.05 4.62
C PHE A 81 0.27 -1.46 4.83
N GLY A 82 1.02 -1.88 5.86
CA GLY A 82 1.17 -3.29 6.21
C GLY A 82 -0.17 -3.93 6.58
N ILE A 83 -0.99 -3.23 7.36
CA ILE A 83 -2.33 -3.69 7.75
C ILE A 83 -3.25 -3.81 6.51
N ALA A 84 -3.18 -2.89 5.57
CA ALA A 84 -3.97 -2.94 4.33
C ALA A 84 -3.58 -4.15 3.46
N ILE A 85 -2.29 -4.47 3.36
CA ILE A 85 -1.81 -5.68 2.67
C ILE A 85 -2.30 -6.94 3.41
N ALA A 86 -2.17 -6.99 4.74
CA ALA A 86 -2.65 -8.11 5.55
C ALA A 86 -4.17 -8.30 5.40
N SER A 87 -4.93 -7.20 5.38
CA SER A 87 -6.38 -7.17 5.17
C SER A 87 -6.75 -7.70 3.79
N TYR A 88 -6.01 -7.30 2.75
CA TYR A 88 -6.21 -7.78 1.38
C TYR A 88 -6.11 -9.31 1.27
N PHE A 89 -5.20 -9.93 2.02
CA PHE A 89 -5.05 -11.40 2.08
C PHE A 89 -5.93 -12.08 3.13
N GLY A 90 -6.76 -11.35 3.86
CA GLY A 90 -7.62 -11.90 4.91
C GLY A 90 -6.85 -12.44 6.12
N VAL A 91 -5.64 -11.92 6.37
CA VAL A 91 -4.78 -12.30 7.52
C VAL A 91 -4.65 -11.20 8.57
N ALA A 92 -5.27 -10.03 8.34
CA ALA A 92 -5.46 -9.03 9.38
C ALA A 92 -6.60 -9.43 10.31
N ASP A 93 -6.41 -9.22 11.60
CA ASP A 93 -7.42 -9.37 12.63
C ASP A 93 -7.37 -8.19 13.60
N GLU A 94 -8.36 -8.09 14.50
CA GLU A 94 -8.44 -6.99 15.47
C GLU A 94 -7.18 -6.95 16.36
N HIS A 95 -6.66 -8.11 16.76
CA HIS A 95 -5.51 -8.19 17.64
C HIS A 95 -4.25 -7.61 17.00
N ASN A 96 -3.91 -8.06 15.79
CA ASN A 96 -2.71 -7.61 15.10
C ASN A 96 -2.85 -6.15 14.64
N THR A 97 -4.05 -5.73 14.22
CA THR A 97 -4.34 -4.34 13.86
C THR A 97 -4.14 -3.42 15.05
N ASP A 98 -4.71 -3.75 16.22
CA ASP A 98 -4.59 -2.94 17.41
C ASP A 98 -3.17 -2.91 17.97
N PHE A 99 -2.46 -4.06 17.92
CA PHE A 99 -1.06 -4.13 18.31
C PHE A 99 -0.18 -3.19 17.47
N TYR A 100 -0.26 -3.29 16.14
CA TYR A 100 0.55 -2.45 15.26
C TYR A 100 0.12 -0.99 15.26
N CYS A 101 -1.16 -0.70 15.55
CA CYS A 101 -1.64 0.66 15.80
C CYS A 101 -1.28 1.21 17.19
N GLY A 102 -0.61 0.44 18.05
CA GLY A 102 -0.21 0.89 19.39
C GLY A 102 -1.37 1.02 20.38
N LYS A 103 -2.50 0.34 20.15
CA LYS A 103 -3.68 0.37 21.04
C LYS A 103 -3.61 -0.63 22.20
N GLY A 104 -2.63 -1.55 22.18
CA GLY A 104 -2.42 -2.51 23.25
C GLY A 104 -1.90 -3.85 22.74
N ASN A 105 -1.51 -4.73 23.66
CA ASN A 105 -1.08 -6.09 23.32
C ASN A 105 -1.85 -7.07 24.20
N VAL A 106 -3.03 -7.48 23.75
CA VAL A 106 -3.93 -8.34 24.53
C VAL A 106 -3.29 -9.69 24.90
N VAL A 107 -2.33 -10.19 24.12
CA VAL A 107 -1.60 -11.42 24.46
C VAL A 107 -0.69 -11.17 25.66
N MET A 108 0.12 -10.11 25.62
CA MET A 108 1.00 -9.75 26.74
C MET A 108 0.21 -9.35 27.99
N GLU A 109 -0.90 -8.62 27.82
CA GLU A 109 -1.77 -8.23 28.94
C GLU A 109 -2.43 -9.43 29.61
N LYS A 110 -2.84 -10.46 28.86
CA LYS A 110 -3.34 -11.72 29.42
C LYS A 110 -2.25 -12.48 30.17
N LEU A 111 -1.07 -12.63 29.56
CA LEU A 111 0.08 -13.29 30.20
C LEU A 111 0.50 -12.60 31.49
N LEU A 112 0.45 -11.26 31.56
CA LEU A 112 0.75 -10.52 32.78
C LEU A 112 -0.25 -10.82 33.90
N ARG A 113 -1.56 -10.92 33.59
CA ARG A 113 -2.61 -11.22 34.59
C ARG A 113 -2.51 -12.64 35.15
N GLU A 114 -2.06 -13.60 34.35
CA GLU A 114 -1.89 -15.00 34.79
C GLU A 114 -0.69 -15.19 35.73
N ASN A 115 0.25 -14.23 35.76
CA ASN A 115 1.46 -14.27 36.59
C ASN A 115 1.35 -13.43 37.88
N VAL A 116 0.16 -12.91 38.21
CA VAL A 116 -0.12 -12.10 39.41
C VAL A 116 -1.06 -12.83 40.36
#